data_AF-A0A4Z0YA81-F1
#
_entry.id   AF-A0A4Z0YA81-F1
#
_cell.length_a   1.000
_cell.length_b   1.000
_cell.length_c   1.000
_cell.angle_alpha   90.00
_cell.angle_beta   90.00
_cell.angle_gamma   90.00
#
_symmetry.space_group_name_H-M   'P 1'
#
loop_
_entity.id
_entity.type
_entity.pdbx_description
1 polymer ?
#
loop_
_entity_poly.entity_id
_entity_poly.type
_entity_poly.pdbx_seq_one_letter_code
_entity_poly.pdbx_strand_id
1 'polypeptide(L)'
;MAPYTMKININNPVTEITYVASARLSGDGYVTATGNNIPARTTSTGASLAKGGGHEGLFIATFFAVHGCAKNLLVWSSMSAKSDGKVIVLIAFVDSHTSITSIPNLCYNDPSALGLTDGKVQASGVINGNGVTFTVTLAGYDTTYPDATATLTTEIFAVA
;
A
#
# COMPACT_ATOMS: atom_id res chain seq x y z
N MET A 1 -8.37 -17.16 18.69
CA MET A 1 -7.52 -16.90 17.52
C MET A 1 -6.74 -15.62 17.79
N ALA A 2 -5.42 -15.62 17.60
CA ALA A 2 -4.63 -14.39 17.69
C ALA A 2 -5.07 -13.42 16.57
N PRO A 3 -5.13 -12.11 16.82
CA PRO A 3 -5.44 -11.12 15.79
C PRO A 3 -4.36 -11.16 14.70
N TYR A 4 -4.77 -11.18 13.43
CA TYR A 4 -3.82 -11.16 12.32
C TYR A 4 -3.38 -9.73 12.05
N THR A 5 -2.08 -9.51 11.90
CA THR A 5 -1.57 -8.16 11.64
C THR A 5 -0.74 -8.09 10.37
N MET A 6 -0.94 -7.02 9.61
CA MET A 6 -0.05 -6.63 8.53
C MET A 6 0.46 -5.21 8.77
N LYS A 7 1.79 -5.04 8.75
CA LYS A 7 2.44 -3.73 8.79
C LYS A 7 2.94 -3.37 7.40
N ILE A 8 2.75 -2.11 7.01
CA ILE A 8 3.36 -1.52 5.83
C ILE A 8 4.44 -0.57 6.33
N ASN A 9 5.69 -1.00 6.25
CA ASN A 9 6.86 -0.19 6.55
C ASN A 9 7.31 0.52 5.27
N ILE A 10 7.65 1.80 5.41
CA ILE A 10 8.26 2.56 4.33
C ILE A 10 9.61 3.04 4.80
N ASN A 11 10.63 2.62 4.05
CA ASN A 11 12.03 2.80 4.41
C ASN A 11 12.58 4.05 3.75
N ASN A 12 13.09 4.94 4.62
CA ASN A 12 13.88 6.11 4.27
C ASN A 12 13.30 6.90 3.08
N PRO A 13 12.04 7.37 3.12
CA PRO A 13 11.46 7.92 1.93
C PRO A 13 12.10 9.25 1.59
N VAL A 14 12.28 9.48 0.31
CA VAL A 14 12.97 10.67 -0.21
C VAL A 14 12.13 11.95 -0.09
N THR A 15 10.82 11.80 0.13
CA THR A 15 9.85 12.87 0.40
C THR A 15 8.91 12.44 1.52
N GLU A 16 8.08 13.35 2.03
CA GLU A 16 7.03 12.99 2.98
C GLU A 16 6.00 12.06 2.32
N ILE A 17 5.60 11.03 3.07
CA ILE A 17 4.54 10.11 2.68
C ILE A 17 3.45 10.16 3.75
N THR A 18 2.26 10.55 3.34
CA THR A 18 1.12 10.76 4.25
C THR A 18 0.13 9.61 4.12
N TYR A 19 -0.25 9.00 5.24
CA TYR A 19 -1.32 8.01 5.24
C TYR A 19 -2.64 8.72 4.95
N VAL A 20 -3.37 8.26 3.93
CA VAL A 20 -4.65 8.85 3.52
C VAL A 20 -5.80 8.06 4.12
N ALA A 21 -5.89 6.79 3.76
CA ALA A 21 -6.99 5.91 4.17
C ALA A 21 -6.66 4.45 3.86
N SER A 22 -7.51 3.57 4.36
CA SER A 22 -7.62 2.20 3.90
C SER A 22 -9.06 1.89 3.53
N ALA A 23 -9.26 1.10 2.49
CA ALA A 23 -10.57 0.57 2.12
C ALA A 23 -10.53 -0.95 2.12
N ARG A 24 -11.48 -1.54 2.84
CA ARG A 24 -11.73 -2.98 2.84
C ARG A 24 -12.36 -3.41 1.52
N LEU A 25 -11.96 -4.57 0.98
CA LEU A 25 -12.63 -5.19 -0.16
C LEU A 25 -13.75 -6.14 0.34
N SER A 26 -14.69 -6.47 -0.54
CA SER A 26 -15.79 -7.41 -0.29
C SER A 26 -15.35 -8.64 0.51
N GLY A 27 -16.15 -9.04 1.49
CA GLY A 27 -15.95 -10.24 2.33
C GLY A 27 -16.84 -10.19 3.57
N ASP A 28 -16.72 -11.12 4.52
CA ASP A 28 -17.37 -11.05 5.84
C ASP A 28 -16.41 -10.61 6.97
N GLY A 29 -15.10 -10.56 6.69
CA GLY A 29 -14.08 -10.17 7.65
C GLY A 29 -14.08 -8.67 7.99
N TYR A 30 -13.78 -8.30 9.24
CA TYR A 30 -13.56 -6.91 9.61
C TYR A 30 -12.06 -6.63 9.77
N VAL A 31 -11.57 -5.49 9.29
CA VAL A 31 -10.20 -5.02 9.54
C VAL A 31 -10.23 -3.61 10.07
N THR A 32 -9.48 -3.38 11.14
CA THR A 32 -9.10 -2.06 11.60
C THR A 32 -7.78 -1.68 10.96
N ALA A 33 -7.71 -0.49 10.37
CA ALA A 33 -6.45 0.08 9.92
C ALA A 33 -6.12 1.31 10.75
N THR A 34 -4.88 1.40 11.20
CA THR A 34 -4.29 2.65 11.68
C THR A 34 -3.15 3.03 10.75
N GLY A 35 -2.91 4.31 10.57
CA GLY A 35 -1.82 4.79 9.75
C GLY A 35 -1.21 6.06 10.28
N ASN A 36 0.04 6.29 9.88
CA ASN A 36 0.87 7.41 10.32
C ASN A 36 1.54 8.03 9.10
N ASN A 37 1.77 9.33 9.17
CA ASN A 37 2.61 10.02 8.21
C ASN A 37 4.08 9.67 8.47
N ILE A 38 4.85 9.57 7.40
CA ILE A 38 6.27 9.24 7.43
C ILE A 38 7.03 10.43 6.87
N PRO A 39 7.75 11.18 7.73
CA PRO A 39 8.59 12.28 7.29
C PRO A 39 9.67 11.80 6.32
N ALA A 40 10.13 12.71 5.46
CA ALA A 40 11.26 12.44 4.58
C ALA A 40 12.50 12.00 5.39
N ARG A 41 13.26 11.07 4.84
CA ARG A 41 14.52 10.53 5.37
C ARG A 41 14.39 9.78 6.70
N THR A 42 13.22 9.19 6.96
CA THR A 42 12.96 8.38 8.17
C THR A 42 12.48 6.98 7.81
N THR A 43 12.51 6.02 8.73
CA THR A 43 11.89 4.70 8.50
C THR A 43 10.82 4.48 9.55
N SER A 44 9.61 4.15 9.12
CA SER A 44 8.49 3.94 10.05
C SER A 44 7.40 3.06 9.46
N THR A 45 6.51 2.59 10.33
CA THR A 45 5.28 1.90 9.95
C THR A 45 4.25 2.93 9.50
N GLY A 46 3.98 2.98 8.19
CA GLY A 46 2.99 3.87 7.59
C GLY A 46 1.56 3.41 7.83
N ALA A 47 1.32 2.09 7.87
CA ALA A 47 0.04 1.53 8.24
C ALA A 47 0.17 0.21 9.00
N SER A 48 -0.74 -0.03 9.94
CA SER A 48 -0.94 -1.31 10.62
C SER A 48 -2.39 -1.75 10.42
N LEU A 49 -2.56 -2.94 9.86
CA LEU A 49 -3.84 -3.54 9.54
C LEU A 49 -4.06 -4.71 10.49
N ALA A 50 -5.19 -4.74 11.19
CA ALA A 50 -5.53 -5.79 12.15
C ALA A 50 -6.86 -6.46 11.77
N LYS A 51 -6.82 -7.73 11.39
CA LYS A 51 -8.04 -8.52 11.13
C LYS A 51 -8.73 -8.86 12.44
N GLY A 52 -10.02 -8.57 12.50
CA GLY A 52 -10.95 -9.04 13.51
C GLY A 52 -11.59 -10.38 13.13
N GLY A 53 -12.91 -10.51 13.32
CA GLY A 53 -13.68 -11.71 12.98
C GLY A 53 -13.91 -11.89 11.48
N GLY A 54 -14.53 -13.02 11.10
CA GLY A 54 -14.92 -13.39 9.72
C GLY A 54 -14.09 -14.51 9.10
N HIS A 55 -14.69 -15.19 8.12
CA HIS A 55 -14.20 -16.43 7.51
C HIS A 55 -13.46 -16.19 6.19
N GLU A 56 -13.84 -15.15 5.45
CA GLU A 56 -13.27 -14.86 4.14
C GLU A 56 -11.94 -14.11 4.23
N GLY A 57 -11.22 -14.20 3.12
CA GLY A 57 -9.94 -13.53 2.97
C GLY A 57 -10.08 -12.03 2.89
N LEU A 58 -9.39 -11.32 3.78
CA LEU A 58 -9.46 -9.88 3.82
C LEU A 58 -8.46 -9.28 2.87
N PHE A 59 -8.97 -8.63 1.85
CA PHE A 59 -8.17 -7.79 0.98
C PHE A 59 -8.33 -6.34 1.42
N ILE A 60 -7.25 -5.56 1.34
CA ILE A 60 -7.26 -4.15 1.71
C ILE A 60 -6.48 -3.35 0.68
N ALA A 61 -7.05 -2.21 0.30
CA ALA A 61 -6.36 -1.15 -0.40
C ALA A 61 -5.94 -0.08 0.61
N THR A 62 -4.64 0.13 0.80
CA THR A 62 -4.09 1.19 1.65
C THR A 62 -3.49 2.29 0.78
N PHE A 63 -3.86 3.53 1.05
CA PHE A 63 -3.48 4.68 0.23
C PHE A 63 -2.54 5.60 0.98
N PHE A 64 -1.47 5.98 0.30
CA PHE A 64 -0.52 6.98 0.77
C PHE A 64 -0.39 8.09 -0.25
N ALA A 65 -0.50 9.34 0.20
CA ALA A 65 -0.13 10.50 -0.59
C ALA A 65 1.38 10.64 -0.57
N VAL A 66 2.00 10.81 -1.74
CA VAL A 66 3.44 11.06 -1.87
C VAL A 66 3.61 12.55 -2.16
N HIS A 67 4.23 13.30 -1.26
CA HIS A 67 4.37 14.74 -1.44
C HIS A 67 5.16 15.06 -2.72
N GLY A 68 4.57 15.89 -3.58
CA GLY A 68 5.08 16.21 -4.91
C GLY A 68 4.55 15.29 -6.03
N CYS A 69 3.76 14.26 -5.73
CA CYS A 69 3.14 13.39 -6.73
C CYS A 69 1.63 13.62 -6.80
N ALA A 70 1.08 13.74 -8.02
CA ALA A 70 -0.37 13.85 -8.24
C ALA A 70 -1.10 12.50 -8.07
N LYS A 71 -0.35 11.41 -7.96
CA LYS A 71 -0.85 10.04 -7.75
C LYS A 71 -0.64 9.61 -6.31
N ASN A 72 -1.59 8.85 -5.78
CA ASN A 72 -1.43 8.15 -4.52
C ASN A 72 -0.70 6.83 -4.77
N LEU A 73 0.19 6.47 -3.84
CA LEU A 73 0.71 5.12 -3.74
C LEU A 73 -0.40 4.23 -3.13
N LEU A 74 -0.85 3.27 -3.92
CA LEU A 74 -1.74 2.19 -3.51
C LEU A 74 -0.89 0.99 -3.11
N VAL A 75 -1.10 0.50 -1.89
CA VAL A 75 -0.61 -0.79 -1.43
C VAL A 75 -1.82 -1.69 -1.27
N TRP A 76 -1.91 -2.69 -2.14
CA TRP A 76 -2.91 -3.74 -2.04
C TRP A 76 -2.34 -4.93 -1.29
N SER A 77 -3.08 -5.44 -0.33
CA SER A 77 -2.67 -6.62 0.42
C SER A 77 -3.80 -7.61 0.62
N SER A 78 -3.45 -8.90 0.58
CA SER A 78 -4.34 -10.01 0.93
C SER A 78 -3.90 -10.64 2.24
N MET A 79 -4.84 -10.72 3.19
CA MET A 79 -4.74 -11.37 4.49
C MET A 79 -5.74 -12.54 4.56
N SER A 80 -5.66 -13.44 3.57
CA SER A 80 -6.66 -14.47 3.36
C SER A 80 -6.33 -15.81 4.03
N ALA A 81 -7.31 -16.40 4.71
CA ALA A 81 -7.28 -17.82 5.08
C ALA A 81 -7.50 -18.73 3.85
N LYS A 82 -8.09 -18.19 2.76
CA LYS A 82 -8.40 -18.85 1.48
C LYS A 82 -7.23 -18.82 0.47
N SER A 83 -6.16 -18.06 0.72
CA SER A 83 -4.90 -18.11 -0.06
C SER A 83 -3.94 -19.19 0.46
N ASP A 84 -4.47 -20.24 1.11
CA ASP A 84 -3.71 -21.20 1.92
C ASP A 84 -2.82 -20.53 2.99
N GLY A 85 -3.26 -19.38 3.51
CA GLY A 85 -2.50 -18.57 4.49
C GLY A 85 -1.35 -17.75 3.89
N LYS A 86 -1.25 -17.64 2.55
CA LYS A 86 -0.21 -16.83 1.91
C LYS A 86 -0.60 -15.36 1.88
N VAL A 87 0.29 -14.53 2.40
CA VAL A 87 0.25 -13.09 2.23
C VAL A 87 0.60 -12.76 0.79
N ILE A 88 -0.13 -11.81 0.18
CA ILE A 88 0.23 -11.22 -1.11
C ILE A 88 0.21 -9.72 -0.93
N VAL A 89 1.22 -9.04 -1.44
CA VAL A 89 1.31 -7.58 -1.44
C VAL A 89 1.65 -7.12 -2.84
N LEU A 90 0.87 -6.18 -3.36
CA LEU A 90 1.07 -5.52 -4.64
C LEU A 90 1.02 -4.01 -4.46
N ILE A 91 1.68 -3.28 -5.34
CA ILE A 91 1.74 -1.82 -5.31
C ILE A 91 1.38 -1.23 -6.67
N ALA A 92 0.84 -0.02 -6.66
CA ALA A 92 0.52 0.78 -7.84
C ALA A 92 0.55 2.29 -7.52
N PHE A 93 0.71 3.12 -8.54
CA PHE A 93 0.37 4.54 -8.46
C PHE A 93 -0.97 4.80 -9.13
N VAL A 94 -1.94 5.28 -8.37
CA VAL A 94 -3.31 5.56 -8.83
C VAL A 94 -3.60 7.05 -8.72
N ASP A 95 -4.47 7.59 -9.57
CA ASP A 95 -4.76 9.03 -9.53
C ASP A 95 -5.38 9.41 -8.18
N SER A 96 -4.95 10.55 -7.63
CA SER A 96 -5.40 11.02 -6.31
C SER A 96 -6.91 11.27 -6.22
N HIS A 97 -7.56 11.49 -7.37
CA HIS A 97 -9.01 11.68 -7.51
C HIS A 97 -9.78 10.37 -7.68
N THR A 98 -9.09 9.25 -7.89
CA THR A 98 -9.77 7.96 -8.01
C THR A 98 -10.39 7.59 -6.66
N SER A 99 -11.69 7.26 -6.67
CA SER A 99 -12.42 7.03 -5.43
C SER A 99 -11.87 5.83 -4.65
N ILE A 100 -11.56 6.07 -3.36
CA ILE A 100 -11.23 5.02 -2.39
C ILE A 100 -12.35 3.99 -2.22
N THR A 101 -13.58 4.28 -2.68
CA THR A 101 -14.70 3.35 -2.65
C THR A 101 -14.82 2.48 -3.91
N SER A 102 -14.21 2.88 -5.03
CA SER A 102 -14.28 2.16 -6.32
C SER A 102 -13.06 1.28 -6.57
N ILE A 103 -11.87 1.74 -6.16
CA ILE A 103 -10.61 0.99 -6.26
C ILE A 103 -10.72 -0.38 -5.60
N PRO A 104 -11.36 -0.52 -4.43
CA PRO A 104 -11.59 -1.82 -3.84
C PRO A 104 -12.10 -2.91 -4.78
N ASN A 105 -13.11 -2.59 -5.58
CA ASN A 105 -13.71 -3.55 -6.49
C ASN A 105 -12.78 -3.89 -7.65
N LEU A 106 -12.02 -2.92 -8.15
CA LEU A 106 -11.03 -3.11 -9.22
C LEU A 106 -9.84 -3.95 -8.74
N CYS A 107 -9.31 -3.70 -7.54
CA CYS A 107 -8.23 -4.50 -6.97
C CYS A 107 -8.55 -6.00 -6.91
N TYR A 108 -9.83 -6.35 -6.67
CA TYR A 108 -10.26 -7.74 -6.56
C TYR A 108 -10.60 -8.36 -7.92
N ASN A 109 -11.36 -7.65 -8.76
CA ASN A 109 -11.90 -8.22 -10.00
C ASN A 109 -11.01 -7.98 -11.23
N ASP A 110 -10.23 -6.90 -11.24
CA ASP A 110 -9.37 -6.51 -12.37
C ASP A 110 -8.12 -5.75 -11.87
N PRO A 111 -7.21 -6.45 -11.17
CA PRO A 111 -5.98 -5.83 -10.64
C PRO A 111 -5.07 -5.29 -11.76
N SER A 112 -5.16 -5.85 -12.97
CA SER A 112 -4.46 -5.39 -14.16
C SER A 112 -4.84 -3.96 -14.56
N ALA A 113 -6.11 -3.58 -14.42
CA ALA A 113 -6.56 -2.22 -14.73
C ALA A 113 -5.93 -1.14 -13.84
N LEU A 114 -5.43 -1.51 -12.66
CA LEU A 114 -4.76 -0.60 -11.73
C LEU A 114 -3.23 -0.59 -11.87
N GLY A 115 -2.66 -1.46 -12.72
CA GLY A 115 -1.22 -1.61 -12.86
C GLY A 115 -0.54 -2.14 -11.57
N LEU A 116 -1.25 -2.97 -10.80
CA LEU A 116 -0.72 -3.58 -9.58
C LEU A 116 0.42 -4.56 -9.92
N THR A 117 1.53 -4.47 -9.17
CA THR A 117 2.70 -5.35 -9.31
C THR A 117 3.36 -5.63 -7.96
N ASP A 118 4.03 -6.77 -7.83
CA ASP A 118 4.83 -7.17 -6.66
C ASP A 118 6.28 -6.66 -6.72
N GLY A 119 6.62 -5.85 -7.72
CA GLY A 119 7.97 -5.33 -7.92
C GLY A 119 8.08 -3.82 -7.71
N LYS A 120 8.13 -3.09 -8.81
CA LYS A 120 8.49 -1.67 -8.85
C LYS A 120 7.46 -0.88 -9.64
N VAL A 121 7.08 0.28 -9.12
CA VAL A 121 6.16 1.23 -9.76
C VAL A 121 6.77 2.62 -9.82
N GLN A 122 6.36 3.39 -10.82
CA GLN A 122 6.87 4.74 -11.04
C GLN A 122 5.73 5.72 -11.29
N ALA A 123 5.93 6.95 -10.84
CA ALA A 123 5.05 8.07 -11.15
C ALA A 123 5.86 9.35 -11.30
N SER A 124 5.43 10.21 -12.22
CA SER A 124 5.99 11.55 -12.34
C SER A 124 5.42 12.46 -11.26
N GLY A 125 6.18 13.49 -10.92
CA GLY A 125 5.69 14.60 -10.13
C GLY A 125 6.68 15.75 -10.10
N VAL A 126 6.54 16.62 -9.11
CA VAL A 126 7.27 17.89 -9.02
C VAL A 126 7.73 18.12 -7.58
N ILE A 127 9.02 18.40 -7.40
CA ILE A 127 9.60 18.83 -6.12
C ILE A 127 10.31 20.15 -6.35
N ASN A 128 9.94 21.18 -5.58
CA ASN A 128 10.53 22.53 -5.67
C ASN A 128 10.54 23.10 -7.09
N GLY A 129 9.48 22.83 -7.87
CA GLY A 129 9.36 23.27 -9.26
C GLY A 129 10.08 22.40 -10.30
N ASN A 130 10.85 21.40 -9.89
CA ASN A 130 11.57 20.50 -10.80
C ASN A 130 10.78 19.20 -11.04
N GLY A 131 10.71 18.79 -12.30
CA GLY A 131 10.15 17.49 -12.67
C GLY A 131 10.97 16.33 -12.10
N VAL A 132 10.30 15.39 -11.46
CA VAL A 132 10.92 14.21 -10.86
C VAL A 132 10.15 12.94 -11.20
N THR A 133 10.85 11.81 -11.18
CA THR A 133 10.25 10.47 -11.20
C THR A 133 10.38 9.85 -9.82
N PHE A 134 9.24 9.61 -9.18
CA PHE A 134 9.13 8.78 -7.98
C PHE A 134 9.17 7.32 -8.39
N THR A 135 9.99 6.54 -7.71
CA THR A 135 10.04 5.09 -7.84
C THR A 135 9.75 4.48 -6.47
N VAL A 136 8.82 3.53 -6.42
CA VAL A 136 8.53 2.75 -5.22
C VAL A 136 8.76 1.28 -5.55
N THR A 137 9.54 0.61 -4.70
CA THR A 137 9.85 -0.81 -4.83
C THR A 137 9.33 -1.55 -3.60
N LEU A 138 8.60 -2.63 -3.81
CA LEU A 138 8.29 -3.61 -2.78
C LEU A 138 9.58 -4.42 -2.52
N ALA A 139 10.32 -4.05 -1.48
CA ALA A 139 11.61 -4.67 -1.16
C ALA A 139 11.46 -6.10 -0.64
N GLY A 140 10.28 -6.42 -0.11
CA GLY A 140 9.91 -7.74 0.36
C GLY A 140 8.73 -7.66 1.32
N TYR A 141 8.14 -8.82 1.61
CA TYR A 141 7.17 -8.94 2.67
C TYR A 141 7.23 -10.32 3.31
N ASP A 142 6.92 -10.39 4.60
CA ASP A 142 6.80 -11.65 5.29
C ASP A 142 5.61 -12.43 4.73
N THR A 143 5.87 -13.63 4.23
CA THR A 143 4.82 -14.56 3.79
C THR A 143 4.24 -15.35 4.96
N THR A 144 4.81 -15.20 6.15
CA THR A 144 4.50 -15.99 7.34
C THR A 144 3.34 -15.38 8.10
N TYR A 145 2.32 -16.19 8.35
CA TYR A 145 1.09 -15.83 9.05
C TYR A 145 1.25 -16.13 10.56
N PRO A 146 0.69 -15.37 11.52
CA PRO A 146 -0.34 -14.32 11.41
C PRO A 146 0.15 -12.87 11.39
N ASP A 147 1.45 -12.63 11.61
CA ASP A 147 2.05 -11.29 11.65
C ASP A 147 2.99 -11.10 10.47
N ALA A 148 2.61 -10.24 9.54
CA ALA A 148 3.36 -9.99 8.33
C ALA A 148 3.80 -8.53 8.22
N THR A 149 5.00 -8.29 7.72
CA THR A 149 5.49 -6.95 7.40
C THR A 149 5.79 -6.85 5.92
N ALA A 150 5.18 -5.87 5.24
CA ALA A 150 5.56 -5.45 3.90
C ALA A 150 6.49 -4.24 3.99
N THR A 151 7.60 -4.27 3.26
CA THR A 151 8.60 -3.20 3.26
C THR A 151 8.69 -2.55 1.89
N LEU A 152 8.45 -1.25 1.85
CA LEU A 152 8.55 -0.42 0.66
C LEU A 152 9.78 0.49 0.75
N THR A 153 10.48 0.67 -0.37
CA THR A 153 11.55 1.67 -0.50
C THR A 153 11.16 2.68 -1.56
N THR A 154 11.43 3.96 -1.31
CA THR A 154 11.10 5.02 -2.27
C THR A 154 12.35 5.79 -2.71
N GLU A 155 12.43 6.08 -3.99
CA GLU A 155 13.53 6.79 -4.64
C GLU A 155 12.98 7.91 -5.53
N ILE A 156 13.78 8.95 -5.76
CA ILE A 156 13.45 10.07 -6.65
C ILE A 156 14.62 10.27 -7.61
N PHE A 157 14.30 10.42 -8.89
CA PHE A 157 15.25 10.79 -9.94
C PHE A 157 14.78 12.08 -10.61
N ALA A 158 15.72 12.96 -10.94
CA ALA A 158 15.39 14.15 -11.74
C ALA A 158 14.98 13.73 -13.16
N VAL A 159 13.97 14.38 -13.72
CA VAL A 159 13.66 14.24 -15.15
C VAL A 159 14.65 15.12 -15.91
N ALA A 160 15.43 14.50 -16.80
CA ALA A 160 16.41 15.18 -17.65
C ALA A 160 15.75 16.07 -18.70
#